data_AF-A0A8S9PWS6-F1
#
_entry.id   AF-A0A8S9PWS6-F1
#
_cell.length_a   1.000
_cell.length_b   1.000
_cell.length_c   1.000
_cell.angle_alpha   90.00
_cell.angle_beta   90.00
_cell.angle_gamma   90.00
#
_symmetry.space_group_name_H-M   'P 1'
#
loop_
_entity.id
_entity.type
_entity.pdbx_description
1 polymer ?
#
loop_
_entity_poly.entity_id
_entity_poly.type
_entity_poly.pdbx_seq_one_letter_code
_entity_poly.pdbx_strand_id
1 'polypeptide(L)'
;MNMLIHIGADSQKFQRKGEGSCSIFKIPQSLKKYHQKGYEPEIVSIGPYHHGKEHLQMLEEHKHRYLKLFLGEAKDGFDTNTLSRKILQMETAIRNS
;
A
#
# COMPACT_ATOMS: atom_id res chain seq x y z
N MET A 1 11.15 -34.81 -1.93
CA MET A 1 9.91 -34.46 -1.22
C MET A 1 9.16 -33.48 -2.08
N ASN A 2 8.13 -33.96 -2.79
CA ASN A 2 7.31 -33.13 -3.68
C ASN A 2 6.29 -32.37 -2.83
N MET A 3 6.40 -31.03 -2.80
CA MET A 3 5.38 -30.19 -2.20
C MET A 3 4.25 -29.99 -3.20
N LEU A 4 3.21 -30.81 -3.04
CA LEU A 4 1.95 -30.76 -3.77
C LEU A 4 1.23 -29.46 -3.39
N ILE A 5 1.12 -28.52 -4.33
CA ILE A 5 0.30 -27.33 -4.18
C ILE A 5 -1.16 -27.78 -4.18
N HIS A 6 -1.73 -28.02 -2.99
CA HIS A 6 -3.17 -28.08 -2.86
C HIS A 6 -3.71 -26.65 -3.04
N ILE A 7 -4.12 -26.35 -4.27
CA ILE A 7 -4.99 -25.21 -4.53
C ILE A 7 -6.36 -25.59 -3.95
N GLY A 8 -6.51 -25.37 -2.64
CA GLY A 8 -7.79 -25.46 -1.96
C GLY A 8 -8.74 -24.46 -2.61
N ALA A 9 -9.82 -24.99 -3.18
CA ALA A 9 -10.91 -24.23 -3.76
C ALA A 9 -11.68 -23.50 -2.66
N ASP A 10 -11.09 -22.43 -2.13
CA ASP A 10 -11.77 -21.35 -1.43
C ASP A 10 -11.03 -20.05 -1.77
N SER A 11 -10.95 -19.79 -3.08
CA SER A 11 -10.71 -18.44 -3.56
C SER A 11 -11.93 -17.61 -3.17
N GLN A 12 -11.85 -16.92 -2.03
CA GLN A 12 -12.64 -15.70 -1.88
C GLN A 12 -12.39 -14.91 -3.15
N LYS A 13 -13.41 -14.83 -4.01
CA LYS A 13 -13.33 -14.13 -5.27
C LYS A 13 -12.80 -12.75 -4.95
N PHE A 14 -11.55 -12.49 -5.32
CA PHE A 14 -11.00 -11.16 -5.30
C PHE A 14 -11.64 -10.43 -6.48
N GLN A 15 -12.91 -10.07 -6.29
CA GLN A 15 -13.69 -9.38 -7.29
C GLN A 15 -13.04 -8.02 -7.47
N ARG A 16 -12.33 -7.85 -8.57
CA ARG A 16 -11.99 -6.52 -9.09
C ARG A 16 -13.31 -5.86 -9.46
N LYS A 17 -13.91 -5.16 -8.51
CA LYS A 17 -15.04 -4.28 -8.81
C LYS A 17 -14.45 -2.89 -9.11
N GLY A 18 -14.22 -2.64 -10.40
CA GLY A 18 -13.90 -1.32 -10.91
C GLY A 18 -12.75 -1.30 -11.90
N GLU A 19 -13.07 -1.24 -13.19
CA GLU A 19 -12.27 -0.41 -14.09
C GLU A 19 -12.25 1.01 -13.49
N GLY A 20 -11.09 1.46 -13.00
CA GLY A 20 -10.87 2.83 -12.56
C GLY A 20 -10.59 3.06 -11.06
N SER A 21 -10.67 2.06 -10.17
CA SER A 21 -10.31 2.25 -8.75
C SER A 21 -8.87 1.80 -8.47
N CYS A 22 -7.96 2.75 -8.25
CA CYS A 22 -6.66 2.45 -7.64
C CYS A 22 -6.91 1.90 -6.23
N SER A 23 -6.69 0.60 -6.04
CA SER A 23 -6.99 -0.10 -4.79
C SER A 23 -5.72 -0.69 -4.22
N ILE A 24 -5.42 -0.36 -2.96
CA ILE A 24 -4.38 -1.01 -2.15
C ILE A 24 -5.11 -1.97 -1.22
N PHE A 25 -4.64 -3.22 -1.13
CA PHE A 25 -5.34 -4.26 -0.38
C PHE A 25 -4.67 -4.58 0.94
N LYS A 26 -5.46 -4.62 2.01
CA LYS A 26 -5.01 -5.01 3.33
C LYS A 26 -4.86 -6.53 3.39
N ILE A 27 -3.74 -7.01 3.92
CA ILE A 27 -3.55 -8.45 4.12
C ILE A 27 -4.58 -8.96 5.15
N PRO A 28 -5.39 -9.98 4.81
CA PRO A 28 -6.33 -10.62 5.73
C PRO A 28 -5.67 -11.06 7.03
N GLN A 29 -6.38 -10.91 8.15
CA GLN A 29 -5.87 -11.28 9.48
C GLN A 29 -5.55 -12.77 9.59
N SER A 30 -6.30 -13.63 8.89
CA SER A 30 -5.99 -15.07 8.82
C SER A 30 -4.60 -15.30 8.26
N LEU A 31 -4.24 -14.69 7.13
CA LEU A 31 -2.91 -14.83 6.51
C LEU A 31 -1.80 -14.24 7.38
N LYS A 32 -2.05 -13.10 8.05
CA LYS A 32 -1.08 -12.51 8.99
C LYS A 32 -0.76 -13.45 10.17
N LYS A 33 -1.73 -14.23 10.66
CA LYS A 33 -1.51 -15.17 11.76
C LYS A 33 -0.57 -16.32 11.38
N TYR A 34 -0.61 -16.79 10.14
CA TYR A 34 0.24 -17.89 9.68
C TYR A 34 1.67 -17.44 9.35
N HIS A 35 1.84 -16.24 8.78
CA HIS A 35 3.15 -15.75 8.32
C HIS A 35 3.36 -14.26 8.61
N GLN A 36 3.26 -13.86 9.89
CA GLN A 36 3.35 -12.46 10.29
C GLN A 36 4.60 -11.75 9.76
N LYS A 37 5.77 -12.39 9.86
CA LYS A 37 7.05 -11.85 9.38
C LYS A 37 7.10 -11.66 7.86
N GLY A 38 6.36 -12.46 7.09
CA GLY A 38 6.35 -12.38 5.62
C GLY A 38 5.59 -11.16 5.08
N TYR A 39 4.79 -10.50 5.93
CA TYR A 39 4.00 -9.33 5.55
C TYR A 39 4.37 -8.07 6.35
N GLU A 40 5.38 -8.16 7.21
CA GLU A 40 5.88 -7.01 7.95
C GLU A 40 7.12 -6.46 7.23
N PRO A 41 7.08 -5.21 6.73
CA PRO A 41 8.27 -4.61 6.14
C PRO A 41 9.33 -4.41 7.22
N GLU A 42 10.59 -4.71 6.87
CA GLU A 42 11.73 -4.53 7.79
C GLU A 42 12.38 -3.16 7.64
N ILE A 43 12.39 -2.61 6.41
CA ILE A 43 13.14 -1.40 6.06
C ILE A 43 12.20 -0.33 5.51
N VAL A 44 11.45 -0.64 4.44
CA VAL A 44 10.54 0.31 3.79
C VAL A 44 9.13 -0.26 3.69
N SER A 45 8.14 0.52 4.13
CA SER A 45 6.73 0.25 3.79
C SER A 45 6.34 0.98 2.52
N ILE A 46 5.85 0.23 1.54
CA ILE A 46 5.22 0.79 0.34
C ILE A 46 3.71 0.84 0.58
N GLY A 47 3.18 2.06 0.70
CA GLY A 47 1.76 2.30 0.96
C GLY A 47 1.41 2.56 2.44
N PRO A 48 0.11 2.69 2.75
CA PRO A 48 -0.39 3.30 3.98
C PRO A 48 -0.48 2.38 5.21
N TYR A 49 -0.46 1.05 5.04
CA TYR A 49 -0.88 0.12 6.09
C TYR A 49 0.14 -0.09 7.22
N HIS A 50 1.40 0.31 7.04
CA HIS A 50 2.43 0.22 8.08
C HIS A 50 2.90 1.60 8.56
N HIS A 51 2.08 2.63 8.35
CA HIS A 51 2.38 3.99 8.79
C HIS A 51 2.59 4.07 10.31
N GLY A 52 3.61 4.83 10.72
CA GLY A 52 3.89 5.18 12.12
C GLY A 52 4.63 4.12 12.92
N LYS A 53 5.04 3.01 12.31
CA LYS A 53 5.88 2.01 12.99
C LYS A 53 7.28 2.55 13.16
N GLU A 54 7.78 2.50 14.39
CA GLU A 54 9.07 3.08 14.79
C GLU A 54 10.22 2.64 13.88
N HIS A 55 10.31 1.33 13.58
CA HIS A 55 11.37 0.78 12.74
C HIS A 55 11.31 1.20 11.25
N LEU A 56 10.22 1.85 10.83
CA LEU A 56 10.01 2.32 9.45
C LEU A 56 10.09 3.85 9.32
N GLN A 57 10.03 4.59 10.43
CA GLN A 57 9.89 6.06 10.42
C GLN A 57 10.97 6.77 9.62
N MET A 58 12.23 6.32 9.72
CA MET A 58 13.34 6.88 8.95
C MET A 58 13.02 6.96 7.45
N LEU A 59 12.42 5.91 6.88
CA LEU A 59 12.07 5.87 5.46
C LEU A 59 10.69 6.47 5.15
N GLU A 60 9.84 6.67 6.16
CA GLU A 60 8.58 7.39 5.99
C GLU A 60 8.80 8.88 5.71
N GLU A 61 9.77 9.51 6.37
CA GLU A 61 10.16 10.89 6.10
C GLU A 61 10.61 11.08 4.64
N HIS A 62 11.32 10.08 4.10
CA HIS A 62 11.75 10.08 2.70
C HIS A 62 10.58 9.98 1.71
N LYS A 63 9.43 9.38 2.08
CA LYS A 63 8.24 9.33 1.20
C LYS A 63 7.78 10.73 0.81
N HIS A 64 7.77 11.67 1.76
CA HIS A 64 7.40 13.06 1.48
C HIS A 64 8.40 13.76 0.57
N ARG A 65 9.70 13.47 0.75
CA ARG A 65 10.75 14.00 -0.13
C ARG A 65 10.59 13.47 -1.56
N TYR A 66 10.37 12.17 -1.73
CA TYR A 66 10.12 11.58 -3.05
C TYR A 66 8.84 12.12 -3.69
N LEU A 67 7.75 12.29 -2.92
CA LEU A 67 6.53 12.92 -3.43
C LEU A 67 6.82 14.32 -3.98
N LYS A 68 7.54 15.16 -3.24
CA LYS A 68 7.93 16.50 -3.71
C LYS A 68 8.79 16.45 -4.97
N LEU A 69 9.75 15.53 -5.04
CA LEU A 69 10.60 15.34 -6.23
C LEU A 69 9.76 14.95 -7.45
N PHE A 70 8.90 13.93 -7.32
CA PHE A 70 8.04 13.48 -8.42
C PHE A 70 7.05 14.55 -8.87
N LEU A 71 6.51 15.34 -7.93
CA LEU A 71 5.65 16.48 -8.25
C LEU A 71 6.40 17.61 -8.95
N GLY A 72 7.68 17.81 -8.64
CA GLY A 72 8.54 18.80 -9.30
C GLY A 72 8.97 18.38 -10.71
N GLU A 73 9.11 17.07 -10.96
CA GLU A 73 9.44 16.53 -12.29
C GLU A 73 8.21 16.37 -13.21
N ALA A 74 7.00 16.37 -12.65
CA ALA A 74 5.77 16.28 -13.42
C ALA A 74 5.63 17.50 -14.35
N LYS A 75 5.86 17.29 -15.66
CA LYS A 75 5.73 18.34 -16.69
C LYS A 75 4.27 18.72 -16.89
N ASP A 76 4.03 20.03 -16.90
CA ASP A 76 2.81 20.79 -17.23
C ASP A 76 1.50 20.02 -17.42
N GLY A 77 0.52 20.33 -16.55
CA GLY A 77 -0.88 19.94 -16.74
C GLY A 77 -1.70 19.82 -15.45
N PHE A 78 -1.06 19.75 -14.28
CA PHE A 78 -1.75 19.51 -13.01
C PHE A 78 -1.22 20.38 -11.88
N ASP A 79 -2.13 20.98 -11.12
CA ASP A 79 -1.80 21.65 -9.85
C ASP A 79 -1.29 20.62 -8.84
N THR A 80 -0.01 20.72 -8.49
CA THR A 80 0.69 19.81 -7.56
C THR A 80 0.05 19.82 -6.17
N ASN A 81 -0.55 20.94 -5.75
CA ASN A 81 -1.29 21.04 -4.50
C ASN A 81 -2.58 20.21 -4.55
N THR A 82 -3.32 20.29 -5.65
CA THR A 82 -4.51 19.48 -5.90
C THR A 82 -4.16 17.99 -5.93
N LEU A 83 -3.07 17.60 -6.58
CA LEU A 83 -2.61 16.21 -6.59
C LEU A 83 -2.21 15.73 -5.19
N SER A 84 -1.42 16.53 -4.46
CA SER A 84 -1.03 16.23 -3.08
C SER A 84 -2.24 16.04 -2.16
N ARG A 85 -3.25 16.91 -2.28
CA ARG A 85 -4.49 16.82 -1.51
C ARG A 85 -5.27 15.54 -1.83
N LYS A 86 -5.39 15.18 -3.12
CA LYS A 86 -6.05 13.94 -3.53
C LYS A 86 -5.33 12.71 -3.00
N ILE A 87 -4.00 12.68 -3.07
CA ILE A 87 -3.19 11.59 -2.52
C ILE A 87 -3.42 11.45 -1.02
N LEU A 88 -3.38 12.56 -0.26
CA LEU A 88 -3.64 12.55 1.19
C LEU A 88 -5.06 12.05 1.54
N GLN A 89 -6.07 12.47 0.78
CA GLN A 89 -7.45 12.02 0.95
C GLN A 89 -7.60 10.52 0.69
N MET A 90 -7.02 10.03 -0.41
CA MET A 90 -7.02 8.61 -0.75
C MET A 90 -6.28 7.79 0.31
N GLU A 91 -5.11 8.25 0.75
CA GLU A 91 -4.33 7.59 1.78
C GLU A 91 -5.10 7.47 3.09
N THR A 92 -5.74 8.56 3.52
CA THR A 92 -6.57 8.58 4.73
C THR A 92 -7.75 7.63 4.62
N ALA A 93 -8.43 7.61 3.47
CA ALA A 93 -9.55 6.69 3.21
C ALA A 93 -9.10 5.22 3.29
N ILE A 94 -7.93 4.89 2.69
CA ILE A 94 -7.38 3.53 2.71
C ILE A 94 -6.92 3.12 4.12
N ARG A 95 -6.37 4.03 4.92
CA ARG A 95 -6.01 3.73 6.33
C ARG A 95 -7.23 3.37 7.16
N ASN A 96 -8.37 4.00 6.87
CA ASN A 96 -9.62 3.86 7.62
C ASN A 96 -10.56 2.77 7.08
N SER A 97 -10.18 2.07 5.99
CA SER A 97 -10.89 0.91 5.46
C SER A 97 -10.45 -0.39 6.15
#